data_AF-A0A1V5H596-F1
#
_entry.id   AF-A0A1V5H596-F1
#
_cell.length_a   1.000
_cell.length_b   1.000
_cell.length_c   1.000
_cell.angle_alpha   90.00
_cell.angle_beta   90.00
_cell.angle_gamma   90.00
#
_symmetry.space_group_name_H-M   'P 1'
#
loop_
_entity.id
_entity.type
_entity.pdbx_description
1 polymer ?
#
loop_
_entity_poly.entity_id
_entity_poly.type
_entity_poly.pdbx_seq_one_letter_code
_entity_poly.pdbx_strand_id
1 'polypeptide(L)' 'MKGFRVETLEQLAGIAENRKAVLATVSDAGTEVRFPAAFVMNMNACRVLNILRRGMWLYIPEKKQGKKGKKGKKDDEI' A
#
# COMPACT_ATOMS: atom_id res chain seq x y z
N MET A 1 -2.84 4.51 -10.27
CA MET A 1 -2.87 3.52 -9.17
C MET A 1 -4.27 3.43 -8.61
N LYS A 2 -4.70 2.26 -8.10
CA LYS A 2 -5.96 2.09 -7.36
C LYS A 2 -5.70 2.28 -5.86
N GLY A 3 -6.60 2.97 -5.15
CA GLY A 3 -6.49 3.22 -3.70
C GLY A 3 -6.90 4.64 -3.32
N PHE A 4 -6.77 4.97 -2.04
CA PHE A 4 -7.05 6.32 -1.53
C PHE A 4 -5.86 7.23 -1.81
N ARG A 5 -6.07 8.31 -2.56
CA ARG A 5 -5.02 9.32 -2.78
C ARG A 5 -4.76 10.06 -1.47
N VAL A 6 -3.49 10.26 -1.16
CA VAL A 6 -3.04 11.11 -0.05
C VAL A 6 -2.80 12.51 -0.61
N GLU A 7 -3.55 13.48 -0.11
CA GLU A 7 -3.54 14.86 -0.58
C GLU A 7 -2.87 15.82 0.41
N THR A 8 -2.88 15.48 1.70
CA THR A 8 -2.33 16.33 2.76
C THR A 8 -1.32 15.61 3.64
N LEU A 9 -0.52 16.40 4.37
CA LEU A 9 0.45 15.87 5.34
C LEU A 9 -0.26 15.25 6.56
N GLU A 10 -1.42 15.77 6.95
CA GLU A 10 -2.24 15.24 8.03
C GLU A 10 -2.80 13.86 7.67
N GLN A 11 -3.26 13.67 6.43
CA GLN A 11 -3.68 12.36 5.93
C GLN A 11 -2.50 11.38 5.94
N LEU A 12 -1.32 11.83 5.50
CA LEU A 12 -0.10 11.03 5.55
C LEU A 12 0.26 10.62 6.99
N ALA A 13 0.20 11.56 7.94
CA ALA A 13 0.49 11.32 9.34
C ALA A 13 -0.49 10.30 9.95
N GLY A 14 -1.79 10.47 9.74
CA GLY A 14 -2.81 9.53 10.21
C GLY A 14 -2.67 8.13 9.61
N ILE A 15 -2.26 8.03 8.34
CA ILE A 15 -1.95 6.73 7.73
C ILE A 15 -0.69 6.11 8.34
N ALA A 16 0.34 6.93 8.64
CA ALA A 16 1.61 6.47 9.19
C ALA A 16 1.49 5.92 10.62
N GLU A 17 0.50 6.36 11.41
CA GLU A 17 0.17 5.78 12.71
C GLU A 17 -0.16 4.28 12.58
N ASN A 18 -0.78 3.88 11.47
CA ASN A 18 -0.93 2.49 11.12
C ASN A 18 0.37 1.93 10.54
N ARG A 19 1.20 1.33 11.40
CA ARG A 19 2.54 0.79 11.07
C ARG A 19 2.56 -0.26 9.93
N LYS A 20 1.41 -0.78 9.51
CA LYS A 20 1.29 -1.74 8.40
C LYS A 20 0.89 -1.09 7.07
N ALA A 21 0.60 0.21 7.06
CA ALA A 21 0.21 0.93 5.86
C ALA A 21 1.40 1.12 4.91
N VAL A 22 1.14 0.90 3.63
CA VAL A 22 2.11 1.07 2.54
C VAL A 22 1.56 2.11 1.58
N LEU A 23 2.42 3.02 1.13
CA LEU A 23 2.11 4.05 0.16
C LEU A 23 2.75 3.68 -1.17
N ALA A 24 2.02 3.86 -2.24
CA ALA A 24 2.50 3.72 -3.61
C ALA A 24 2.62 5.09 -4.27
N THR A 25 3.71 5.31 -5.01
CA THR A 25 3.95 6.51 -5.81
C THR A 25 4.65 6.13 -7.11
N VAL A 26 4.87 7.11 -8.00
CA VAL A 26 5.59 6.93 -9.26
C VAL A 26 6.99 7.56 -9.13
N SER A 27 8.02 6.78 -9.45
CA SER A 27 9.40 7.26 -9.50
C SER A 27 9.62 8.21 -10.68
N ASP A 28 10.78 8.88 -10.73
CA ASP A 28 11.19 9.71 -11.87
C ASP A 28 11.23 8.93 -13.20
N ALA A 29 11.49 7.62 -13.14
CA ALA A 29 11.52 6.75 -14.31
C ALA A 29 10.12 6.25 -14.73
N GLY A 30 9.05 6.76 -14.11
CA GLY A 30 7.68 6.33 -14.39
C GLY A 30 7.30 4.99 -13.76
N THR A 31 8.15 4.41 -12.91
CA THR A 31 7.89 3.10 -12.27
C THR A 31 7.13 3.24 -10.96
N GLU A 32 6.16 2.35 -10.72
CA GLU A 32 5.48 2.30 -9.42
C GLU A 32 6.45 1.81 -8.34
N VAL A 33 6.58 2.60 -7.29
CA VAL A 33 7.41 2.29 -6.11
C VAL A 33 6.55 2.34 -4.86
N ARG A 34 6.88 1.49 -3.88
CA ARG A 34 6.10 1.32 -2.65
C ARG A 34 6.98 1.49 -1.43
N PHE A 35 6.50 2.25 -0.46
CA PHE A 35 7.20 2.51 0.79
C PHE A 35 6.25 2.38 1.98
N PRO A 36 6.71 1.90 3.15
CA PRO A 36 5.92 2.01 4.37
C PRO A 36 5.56 3.47 4.67
N ALA A 37 4.32 3.74 5.09
CA ALA A 37 3.86 5.11 5.37
C ALA A 37 4.70 5.80 6.44
N ALA A 38 5.04 5.07 7.51
CA ALA A 38 5.92 5.55 8.56
C ALA A 38 7.33 5.89 8.06
N PHE A 39 7.84 5.16 7.06
CA PHE A 39 9.13 5.49 6.44
C PHE A 39 9.05 6.81 5.68
N VAL A 40 7.99 7.01 4.89
CA VAL A 40 7.79 8.26 4.14
C VAL A 40 7.71 9.47 5.07
N MET A 41 7.03 9.37 6.21
CA MET A 41 6.96 10.44 7.21
C MET A 41 8.33 10.82 7.83
N ASN A 42 9.30 9.91 7.81
CA ASN A 42 10.65 10.16 8.32
C ASN A 42 11.64 10.59 7.23
N MET A 43 11.19 10.77 5.98
CA MET A 43 12.03 11.29 4.90
C MET A 43 12.21 12.81 5.02
N ASN A 44 13.20 13.34 4.30
CA ASN A 44 13.37 14.78 4.16
C ASN A 44 12.07 15.46 3.65
N ALA A 45 11.68 16.58 4.28
CA ALA A 45 10.43 17.27 4.01
C ALA A 45 10.23 17.65 2.52
N CYS A 46 11.28 18.14 1.84
CA CYS A 46 11.20 18.45 0.42
C CYS A 46 10.91 17.20 -0.43
N ARG A 47 11.45 16.05 -0.02
CA ARG A 47 11.22 14.77 -0.70
C ARG A 47 9.78 14.28 -0.49
N VAL A 48 9.26 14.40 0.73
CA VAL A 48 7.85 14.08 1.02
C VAL A 48 6.90 14.96 0.21
N LEU A 49 7.17 16.27 0.16
CA LEU A 49 6.37 17.21 -0.62
C LEU A 49 6.40 16.88 -2.13
N ASN A 50 7.56 16.51 -2.66
CA ASN A 50 7.69 16.11 -4.06
C ASN A 50 6.90 14.83 -4.37
N ILE A 51 6.93 13.84 -3.47
CA ILE A 51 6.15 12.60 -3.60
C ILE A 51 4.65 12.90 -3.56
N LEU A 52 4.20 13.74 -2.63
CA LEU A 52 2.79 14.18 -2.54
C LEU A 52 2.33 14.86 -3.83
N ARG A 53 3.12 15.79 -4.37
CA ARG A 53 2.82 16.51 -5.62
C ARG A 53 2.72 15.60 -6.84
N ARG A 54 3.61 14.61 -6.95
CA ARG A 54 3.56 13.57 -8.00
C ARG A 54 2.35 12.65 -7.86
N GLY A 55 1.79 12.62 -6.66
CA GLY A 55 0.71 11.73 -6.29
C GLY A 55 1.23 10.55 -5.49
N MET A 56 0.53 10.29 -4.41
CA MET A 56 0.79 9.20 -3.49
C MET A 56 -0.54 8.56 -3.11
N TRP A 57 -0.57 7.23 -3.03
CA TRP A 57 -1.80 6.48 -2.79
C TRP A 57 -1.57 5.45 -1.69
N LEU A 58 -2.54 5.30 -0.79
CA LEU A 58 -2.59 4.16 0.11
C LEU A 58 -2.75 2.87 -0.70
N TYR A 59 -1.76 2.00 -0.61
CA TYR A 59 -1.77 0.71 -1.28
C TYR A 59 -2.72 -0.24 -0.55
N ILE A 60 -3.77 -0.67 -1.24
CA ILE A 60 -4.67 -1.72 -0.77
C ILE A 60 -4.32 -2.97 -1.58
N PRO A 61 -3.71 -4.00 -0.97
CA PRO A 61 -3.47 -5.24 -1.68
C PRO A 61 -4.81 -5.83 -2.10
N GLU A 62 -4.96 -6.12 -3.40
CA GLU A 62 -6.09 -6.93 -3.85
C GLU A 62 -6.00 -8.26 -3.08
N LYS A 63 -7.01 -8.54 -2.24
CA LYS A 63 -7.10 -9.84 -1.55
C LYS A 63 -6.97 -10.90 -2.64
N LYS A 64 -5.85 -11.62 -2.66
CA LYS A 64 -5.83 -12.94 -3.27
C LYS A 64 -6.92 -13.71 -2.54
N GLN A 65 -8.08 -13.88 -3.17
CA GLN A 65 -9.03 -14.90 -2.75
C GLN A 65 -8.18 -16.16 -2.63
N GLY A 66 -7.97 -16.61 -1.40
CA GLY A 66 -7.23 -17.83 -1.15
C GLY A 66 -7.86 -18.91 -2.00
N LYS A 67 -7.04 -19.71 -2.68
CA LYS A 67 -7.42 -21.03 -3.15
C LYS A 67 -7.91 -21.82 -1.92
N LYS A 68 -9.18 -21.65 -1.56
CA LYS A 68 -9.91 -22.47 -0.61
C LYS A 68 -10.59 -23.53 -1.45
N GLY A 69 -10.04 -24.75 -1.46
CA GLY A 69 -10.72 -25.88 -2.07
C GLY A 69 -9.82 -26.99 -2.57
N LYS A 70 -9.18 -27.74 -1.65
CA LYS A 70 -9.28 -29.21 -1.56
C LYS A 70 -8.19 -29.73 -0.62
N LYS A 71 -8.48 -29.71 0.67
CA LYS A 71 -7.91 -30.67 1.62
C LYS A 71 -9.09 -31.29 2.38
N GLY A 72 -9.36 -32.56 2.10
CA GLY A 72 -10.17 -33.46 2.92
C GLY A 72 -11.69 -33.41 2.72
N LYS A 73 -12.22 -34.34 1.93
CA LYS A 73 -13.30 -35.21 2.40
C LYS A 73 -12.82 -36.65 2.18
N LYS A 74 -12.66 -37.37 3.29
CA LYS A 74 -12.77 -38.82 3.33
C LYS A 74 -14.23 -39.17 3.03
N ASP A 75 -14.43 -40.46 2.74
CA ASP A 75 -15.69 -41.18 2.60
C ASP A 75 -16.24 -41.20 1.16
N ASP A 76 -15.90 -42.26 0.41
CA ASP A 76 -16.90 -43.26 0.04
C ASP A 76 -16.26 -44.58 -0.43
N GLU A 77 -17.01 -45.64 -0.18
CA GLU A 77 -16.78 -47.08 -0.38
C GLU A 77 -16.28 -47.48 -1.77
N ILE A 78 -15.44 -48.52 -1.84
CA ILE A 78 -15.61 -49.83 -2.52
C ILE A 78 -14.39 -50.71 -2.20
#